data_AF-G9PI81-F1
#
_entry.id   AF-G9PI81-F1
#
_cell.length_a   1.000
_cell.length_b   1.000
_cell.length_c   1.000
_cell.angle_alpha   90.00
_cell.angle_beta   90.00
_cell.angle_gamma   90.00
#
_symmetry.space_group_name_H-M   'P 1'
#
loop_
_entity.id
_entity.type
_entity.pdbx_description
1 polymer ?
#
loop_
_entity_poly.entity_id
_entity_poly.type
_entity_poly.pdbx_seq_one_letter_code
_entity_poly.pdbx_strand_id
1 'polypeptide(L)' 'AVVDGVHVHAVRLRGLTAHEEVVLGNPGEQLTIRTDSFDRASFMPGVVLAVRQVSNRPGLTIGLDALLDL' A
#
# COMPACT_ATOMS: atom_id res chain seq x y z
N ALA A 1 12.50 -11.88 3.74
CA ALA A 1 13.49 -11.06 4.47
C ALA A 1 12.92 -10.68 5.82
N VAL A 2 13.75 -10.24 6.78
CA VAL A 2 13.28 -9.60 8.01
C VAL A 2 13.63 -8.12 7.92
N VAL A 3 12.63 -7.25 8.02
CA VAL A 3 12.77 -5.78 7.93
C VAL A 3 12.27 -5.21 9.25
N ASP A 4 13.14 -4.55 10.01
CA ASP A 4 12.82 -3.97 11.32
C ASP A 4 12.08 -4.95 12.26
N GLY A 5 12.47 -6.23 12.22
CA GLY A 5 11.86 -7.31 13.02
C GLY A 5 10.58 -7.91 12.42
N VAL A 6 10.08 -7.40 11.29
CA VAL A 6 8.89 -7.92 10.59
C VAL A 6 9.29 -8.88 9.47
N HIS A 7 8.67 -10.04 9.41
CA HIS A 7 8.87 -11.01 8.33
C HIS A 7 8.15 -10.57 7.05
N VAL A 8 8.91 -10.41 5.97
CA VAL A 8 8.39 -10.04 4.64
C VAL A 8 8.64 -11.17 3.66
N HIS A 9 7.57 -11.66 3.04
CA HIS A 9 7.60 -12.75 2.06
C HIS A 9 7.17 -12.21 0.69
N ALA A 10 7.94 -12.55 -0.36
CA ALA A 10 7.70 -12.07 -1.71
C ALA A 10 7.38 -13.24 -2.64
N VAL A 11 6.12 -13.37 -3.05
CA VAL A 11 5.68 -14.39 -4.00
C VAL A 11 5.80 -13.84 -5.43
N ARG A 12 6.19 -14.71 -6.37
CA ARG A 12 6.16 -14.42 -7.81
C ARG A 12 5.33 -15.49 -8.50
N LEU A 13 4.14 -15.11 -8.94
CA LEU A 13 3.20 -16.03 -9.57
C LEU A 13 2.59 -15.37 -10.81
N ARG A 14 2.57 -16.11 -11.93
CA ARG A 14 1.97 -15.63 -13.18
C ARG A 14 0.47 -15.37 -12.97
N GLY A 15 -0.01 -14.25 -13.50
CA GLY A 15 -1.41 -13.84 -13.41
C GLY A 15 -1.72 -12.89 -12.26
N LEU A 16 -0.77 -12.66 -11.35
CA LEU A 16 -0.88 -11.65 -10.31
C LEU A 16 -0.33 -10.31 -10.78
N THR A 17 -0.99 -9.21 -10.38
CA THR A 17 -0.57 -7.84 -10.65
C THR A 17 0.17 -7.28 -9.43
N ALA A 18 -0.54 -6.81 -8.41
CA ALA A 18 0.03 -6.39 -7.12
C ALA A 18 -0.92 -6.77 -5.99
N HIS A 19 -0.42 -7.58 -5.05
CA HIS A 19 -1.19 -8.16 -3.96
C HIS A 19 -0.35 -8.11 -2.69
N GLU A 20 -0.98 -7.73 -1.58
CA GLU A 20 -0.36 -7.67 -0.27
C GLU A 20 -1.32 -8.20 0.79
N GLU A 21 -0.76 -8.92 1.75
CA GLU A 21 -1.47 -9.41 2.92
C GLU A 21 -0.62 -9.16 4.16
N VAL A 22 -1.17 -8.39 5.10
CA VAL A 22 -0.60 -8.15 6.42
C VAL A 22 -1.35 -9.02 7.41
N VAL A 23 -0.61 -9.92 8.07
CA VAL A 23 -1.17 -10.90 8.99
C VAL A 23 -0.69 -10.59 10.41
N LEU A 24 -1.64 -10.34 11.31
CA LEU A 24 -1.41 -10.07 12.72
C LEU A 24 -2.08 -11.19 13.52
N GLY A 25 -1.37 -11.78 14.48
CA GLY A 25 -1.86 -12.92 15.26
C GLY A 25 -1.63 -12.76 16.76
N ASN A 26 -2.57 -13.28 17.53
CA ASN A 26 -2.55 -13.38 18.98
C ASN A 26 -3.10 -14.75 19.43
N PRO A 27 -2.90 -15.18 20.69
CA PRO A 27 -3.48 -16.43 21.17
C PRO A 27 -5.01 -16.46 21.00
N GLY A 28 -5.51 -17.34 20.13
CA GLY A 28 -6.94 -17.51 19.87
C GLY A 28 -7.56 -16.52 18.89
N GLU A 29 -6.79 -15.60 18.29
CA GLU A 29 -7.31 -14.63 17.33
C GLU A 29 -6.30 -14.26 16.21
N GLN A 30 -6.83 -13.78 15.10
CA GLN A 30 -6.05 -13.33 13.94
C GLN A 30 -6.78 -12.19 13.21
N LEU A 31 -6.02 -11.19 12.76
CA LEU A 31 -6.47 -10.14 11.86
C LEU A 31 -5.64 -10.18 10.58
N THR A 32 -6.34 -10.16 9.44
CA THR A 32 -5.72 -10.08 8.12
C THR A 32 -6.20 -8.83 7.41
N ILE A 33 -5.27 -7.99 6.97
CA ILE A 33 -5.52 -6.84 6.10
C ILE A 33 -4.97 -7.18 4.73
N ARG A 34 -5.84 -7.18 3.72
CA ARG A 34 -5.48 -7.61 2.37
C ARG A 34 -5.83 -6.52 1.36
N THR A 35 -4.89 -6.25 0.47
CA THR A 35 -5.08 -5.33 -0.66
C THR A 35 -4.75 -6.06 -1.96
N ASP A 36 -5.70 -6.07 -2.90
CA ASP A 36 -5.54 -6.66 -4.22
C ASP A 36 -5.74 -5.57 -5.29
N SER A 37 -4.68 -5.26 -6.04
CA SER A 37 -4.74 -4.43 -7.23
C SER A 37 -4.77 -5.33 -8.45
N PHE A 38 -5.95 -5.61 -8.99
CA PHE A 38 -6.11 -6.44 -10.19
C PHE A 38 -5.68 -5.74 -11.48
N ASP A 39 -5.88 -4.42 -11.55
CA ASP A 39 -5.57 -3.59 -12.72
C ASP A 39 -4.86 -2.29 -12.30
N ARG A 40 -4.02 -1.76 -13.20
CA ARG A 40 -3.27 -0.51 -13.01
C ARG A 40 -4.17 0.71 -12.86
N ALA A 41 -5.39 0.67 -13.37
CA ALA A 41 -6.40 1.71 -13.19
C ALA A 41 -6.65 2.05 -11.72
N SER A 42 -6.44 1.09 -10.80
CA SER A 42 -6.58 1.31 -9.35
C SER A 42 -5.65 2.38 -8.78
N PHE A 43 -4.51 2.65 -9.43
CA PHE A 43 -3.54 3.66 -8.97
C PHE A 43 -3.89 5.08 -9.43
N MET A 44 -4.62 5.21 -10.54
CA MET A 44 -4.80 6.49 -11.24
C MET A 44 -5.53 7.56 -10.43
N PRO A 45 -6.58 7.25 -9.63
CA PRO A 45 -7.20 8.26 -8.77
C PRO A 45 -6.20 8.92 -7.81
N GLY A 46 -5.30 8.13 -7.21
CA GLY A 46 -4.26 8.64 -6.31
C GLY A 46 -3.24 9.52 -7.03
N VAL A 47 -2.82 9.12 -8.24
CA VAL A 47 -1.93 9.94 -9.07
C VAL A 47 -2.56 11.28 -9.43
N VAL A 48 -3.83 11.28 -9.88
CA VAL A 48 -4.55 12.50 -10.23
C VAL A 48 -4.75 13.41 -9.01
N LEU A 49 -5.04 12.84 -7.84
CA LEU A 49 -5.10 13.59 -6.57
C LEU A 49 -3.76 14.29 -6.27
N ALA A 50 -2.66 13.55 -6.35
CA ALA A 50 -1.32 14.08 -6.12
C ALA A 50 -0.98 15.22 -7.07
N VAL A 51 -1.23 15.04 -8.38
CA VAL A 51 -1.02 16.08 -9.40
C VAL A 51 -1.83 17.34 -9.10
N ARG A 52 -3.07 17.21 -8.62
CA ARG A 52 -3.92 18.37 -8.29
C ARG A 52 -3.48 19.11 -7.04
N GLN A 53 -2.81 18.45 -6.09
CA GLN A 53 -2.43 19.06 -4.81
C GLN A 53 -0.96 19.50 -4.73
N VAL A 54 -0.10 19.04 -5.65
CA VAL A 54 1.37 19.23 -5.55
C VAL A 54 1.80 20.70 -5.52
N SER A 55 1.11 21.61 -6.21
CA SER A 55 1.47 23.04 -6.26
C SER A 55 1.42 23.71 -4.88
N ASN A 56 0.61 23.18 -3.97
CA ASN A 56 0.40 23.74 -2.62
C ASN A 56 1.31 23.08 -1.57
N ARG A 57 2.22 22.18 -1.98
CA ARG A 57 3.11 21.42 -1.09
C ARG A 57 4.57 21.62 -1.51
N PRO A 58 5.24 22.69 -1.06
CA PRO A 58 6.64 22.91 -1.37
C PRO A 58 7.53 21.85 -0.69
N GLY A 59 8.64 21.49 -1.33
CA GLY A 59 9.56 20.49 -0.82
C GLY A 59 9.17 19.07 -1.18
N LEU A 60 9.46 18.12 -0.29
CA LEU A 60 9.22 16.69 -0.49
C LEU A 60 8.09 16.20 0.42
N THR A 61 7.06 15.59 -0.19
CA THR A 61 6.04 14.81 0.51
C THR A 61 6.24 13.33 0.14
N ILE A 62 6.27 12.45 1.13
CA ILE A 62 6.40 11.00 0.95
C ILE A 62 5.08 10.36 1.33
N GLY A 63 4.56 9.47 0.49
CA GLY A 63 3.28 8.79 0.73
C GLY A 63 2.07 9.58 0.24
N LEU A 64 0.99 8.85 -0.08
CA LEU A 64 -0.28 9.46 -0.51
C LEU A 64 -1.19 9.78 0.69
N ASP A 65 -0.97 9.13 1.83
CA ASP A 65 -1.66 9.36 3.10
C ASP A 65 -1.64 10.83 3.52
N ALA A 66 -0.55 11.54 3.30
CA ALA A 66 -0.46 12.98 3.57
C ALA A 66 -1.46 13.84 2.77
N LEU A 67 -2.09 13.30 1.72
CA LEU A 67 -3.11 13.94 0.88
C LEU A 67 -4.52 13.38 1.12
N LEU A 68 -4.63 12.33 1.92
CA LEU A 68 -5.87 11.69 2.30
C LEU A 68 -6.26 12.20 3.70
N ASP A 69 -7.55 12.40 3.93
CA ASP A 69 -8.06 12.84 5.24
C ASP A 69 -8.24 11.60 6.13
N LEU A 70 -7.11 11.07 6.62
CA LEU A 70 -6.99 9.82 7.38
C LEU A 70 -6.55 10.05 8.81
#